data_AF-A0A942LV09-F1
#
_entry.id   AF-A0A942LV09-F1
#
_cell.length_a   1.000
_cell.length_b   1.000
_cell.length_c   1.000
_cell.angle_alpha   90.00
_cell.angle_beta   90.00
_cell.angle_gamma   90.00
#
_symmetry.space_group_name_H-M   'P 1'
#
loop_
_entity.id
_entity.type
_entity.pdbx_description
1 polymer ?
#
loop_
_entity_poly.entity_id
_entity_poly.type
_entity_poly.pdbx_seq_one_letter_code
_entity_poly.pdbx_strand_id
1 'polypeptide(L)'
;MNASNRNEFKEYLLLGMLCIFLVNFVFGVNNDELVMENTECKLLVVTNRVLESSYPIASFVNEVEDKDILRFFDACNTDQSSIRINEIALNAFKSEILSKQGNWLVFVHGDAKTFDEAVLSGCEIRSIYNVNVVVFAWPSKDKIINGYKNFSTSKKNVEKSIYHFNSLICFLKQLREENTEFFENNGLSLFLHSLGNLYLQKMVELNMMPESPSLILIILLLMPLQ
;
A
#
# COMPACT_ATOMS: atom_id res chain seq x y z
N MET A 1 -21.79 -8.73 14.00
CA MET A 1 -21.69 -7.32 13.55
C MET A 1 -22.94 -6.58 13.99
N ASN A 2 -22.84 -5.67 14.96
CA ASN A 2 -23.99 -4.92 15.47
C ASN A 2 -24.53 -3.94 14.43
N ALA A 3 -25.78 -3.52 14.58
CA ALA A 3 -26.43 -2.59 13.65
C ALA A 3 -25.69 -1.25 13.53
N SER A 4 -25.01 -0.79 14.59
CA SER A 4 -24.20 0.43 14.61
C SER A 4 -23.03 0.38 13.61
N ASN A 5 -22.20 -0.67 13.68
CA ASN A 5 -21.02 -0.81 12.80
C ASN A 5 -21.40 -0.97 11.31
N ARG A 6 -22.64 -1.37 11.00
CA ARG A 6 -23.13 -1.47 9.61
C ARG A 6 -23.47 -0.11 9.00
N ASN A 7 -23.84 0.88 9.82
CA ASN A 7 -24.14 2.22 9.32
C ASN A 7 -22.87 3.02 9.09
N GLU A 8 -21.89 2.94 9.99
CA GLU A 8 -20.55 3.53 9.79
C GLU A 8 -19.87 3.00 8.53
N PHE A 9 -19.90 1.67 8.30
CA PHE A 9 -19.30 1.08 7.11
C PHE A 9 -19.96 1.57 5.80
N LYS A 10 -21.28 1.80 5.81
CA LYS A 10 -21.99 2.37 4.64
C LYS A 10 -21.57 3.82 4.38
N GLU A 11 -21.36 4.61 5.42
CA GLU A 11 -20.85 5.98 5.28
C GLU A 11 -19.42 6.02 4.73
N TYR A 12 -18.53 5.15 5.21
CA TYR A 12 -17.18 5.00 4.64
C TYR A 12 -17.20 4.53 3.19
N LEU A 13 -18.12 3.64 2.80
CA LEU A 13 -18.28 3.19 1.42
C LEU A 13 -18.77 4.33 0.52
N LEU A 14 -19.73 5.13 1.02
CA LEU A 14 -20.25 6.31 0.31
C LEU A 14 -19.17 7.38 0.14
N LEU A 15 -18.37 7.62 1.19
CA LEU A 15 -17.20 8.49 1.15
C LEU A 15 -16.16 7.98 0.14
N GLY A 16 -15.87 6.68 0.16
CA GLY A 16 -14.93 6.04 -0.78
C GLY A 16 -15.38 6.17 -2.23
N MET A 17 -16.68 6.02 -2.52
CA MET A 17 -17.23 6.27 -3.85
C MET A 17 -17.14 7.75 -4.25
N LEU A 18 -17.35 8.68 -3.31
CA LEU A 18 -17.11 10.11 -3.53
C LEU A 18 -15.62 10.39 -3.82
N CYS A 19 -14.72 9.66 -3.18
CA CYS A 19 -13.27 9.78 -3.37
C CYS A 19 -12.83 9.35 -4.78
N ILE A 20 -13.49 8.37 -5.42
CA ILE A 20 -13.19 8.00 -6.82
C ILE A 20 -13.46 9.18 -7.77
N PHE A 21 -14.53 9.94 -7.54
CA PHE A 21 -14.80 11.16 -8.30
C PHE A 21 -13.78 12.27 -8.00
N LEU A 22 -13.34 12.37 -6.74
CA LEU A 22 -12.31 13.32 -6.34
C LEU A 22 -10.92 12.95 -6.85
N VAL A 23 -10.57 11.67 -7.05
CA VAL A 23 -9.27 11.25 -7.61
C VAL A 23 -9.09 11.81 -9.02
N ASN A 24 -10.12 11.71 -9.87
CA ASN A 24 -10.07 12.29 -11.21
C ASN A 24 -10.00 13.83 -11.18
N PHE A 25 -10.50 14.47 -10.11
CA PHE A 25 -10.50 15.92 -9.94
C PHE A 25 -9.20 16.47 -9.31
N VAL A 26 -8.66 15.78 -8.30
CA VAL A 26 -7.47 16.15 -7.53
C VAL A 26 -6.19 15.85 -8.31
N PHE A 27 -6.17 14.77 -9.09
CA PHE A 27 -4.99 14.39 -9.88
C PHE A 27 -4.96 14.99 -11.29
N GLY A 28 -5.93 15.84 -11.65
CA GLY A 28 -5.90 16.67 -12.87
C GLY A 28 -5.29 15.95 -14.07
N VAL A 29 -5.93 14.87 -14.52
CA VAL A 29 -5.41 14.05 -15.63
C VAL A 29 -5.49 14.87 -16.92
N ASN A 30 -4.41 15.62 -17.22
CA ASN A 30 -4.18 16.17 -18.54
C ASN A 30 -3.78 15.01 -19.46
N ASN A 31 -4.58 14.77 -20.50
CA ASN A 31 -4.38 13.71 -21.49
C ASN A 31 -3.26 14.06 -22.49
N ASP A 32 -2.14 14.60 -22.01
CA ASP A 32 -0.95 14.73 -22.85
C ASP A 32 -0.30 13.35 -22.97
N GLU A 33 0.02 12.98 -24.21
CA GLU A 33 0.56 11.69 -24.62
C GLU A 33 1.74 11.29 -23.71
N LEU A 34 1.52 10.27 -22.86
CA LEU A 34 2.51 9.75 -21.90
C LEU A 34 3.70 9.14 -22.66
N VAL A 35 4.69 9.97 -22.96
CA VAL A 35 6.03 9.50 -23.33
C VAL A 35 6.61 8.90 -22.07
N MET A 36 6.60 7.56 -21.98
CA MET A 36 7.34 6.84 -20.95
C MET A 36 8.84 7.03 -21.20
N GLU A 37 9.41 8.14 -20.74
CA GLU A 37 10.85 8.24 -20.60
C GLU A 37 11.31 7.10 -19.67
N ASN A 38 12.36 6.38 -20.08
CA ASN A 38 13.08 5.35 -19.33
C ASN A 38 13.68 5.96 -18.05
N THR A 39 12.83 6.32 -17.11
CA THR A 39 13.20 6.94 -15.84
C THR A 39 13.25 5.85 -14.79
N GLU A 40 14.42 5.74 -14.18
CA GLU A 40 14.67 4.92 -13.01
C GLU A 40 13.57 5.19 -11.97
N CYS A 41 12.77 4.18 -11.64
CA CYS A 41 11.72 4.31 -10.65
C CYS A 41 12.24 3.93 -9.28
N LYS A 42 12.40 4.93 -8.39
CA LYS A 42 12.74 4.72 -6.98
C LYS A 42 11.53 4.92 -6.07
N LEU A 43 11.14 3.91 -5.30
CA LEU A 43 10.04 4.00 -4.33
C LEU A 43 10.40 3.31 -3.00
N LEU A 44 9.53 3.46 -2.01
CA LEU A 44 9.65 2.82 -0.71
C LEU A 44 8.73 1.60 -0.63
N VAL A 45 9.19 0.51 -0.02
CA VAL A 45 8.40 -0.71 0.16
C VAL A 45 8.39 -1.10 1.63
N VAL A 46 7.21 -1.48 2.10
CA VAL A 46 6.98 -2.09 3.40
C VAL A 46 6.40 -3.48 3.15
N THR A 47 6.93 -4.50 3.81
CA THR A 47 6.42 -5.86 3.66
C THR A 47 6.45 -6.61 4.99
N ASN A 48 5.50 -7.53 5.12
CA ASN A 48 5.45 -8.56 6.15
C ASN A 48 5.58 -9.97 5.55
N ARG A 49 6.11 -10.08 4.33
CA ARG A 49 6.41 -11.38 3.72
C ARG A 49 7.62 -12.01 4.39
N VAL A 50 7.61 -13.33 4.53
CA VAL A 50 8.80 -14.08 4.93
C VAL A 50 9.88 -13.94 3.85
N LEU A 51 11.07 -13.51 4.28
CA LEU A 51 12.26 -13.44 3.44
C LEU A 51 12.89 -14.83 3.33
N GLU A 52 13.01 -15.35 2.11
CA GLU A 52 13.58 -16.67 1.85
C GLU A 52 15.10 -16.63 1.67
N SER A 53 15.60 -15.65 0.91
CA SER A 53 17.03 -15.38 0.78
C SER A 53 17.27 -13.88 0.78
N SER A 54 18.37 -13.43 1.40
CA SER A 54 18.85 -12.05 1.37
C SER A 54 19.95 -11.82 0.33
N TYR A 55 20.47 -12.88 -0.32
CA TYR A 55 21.63 -12.78 -1.21
C TYR A 55 21.61 -13.83 -2.34
N PRO A 56 22.00 -13.49 -3.58
CA PRO A 56 22.42 -12.17 -4.09
C PRO A 56 21.24 -11.23 -4.43
N ILE A 57 20.01 -11.76 -4.46
CA ILE A 57 18.77 -11.03 -4.73
C ILE A 57 17.80 -11.43 -3.64
N ALA A 58 17.18 -10.46 -2.98
CA ALA A 58 16.21 -10.79 -1.94
C ALA A 58 14.97 -11.46 -2.56
N SER A 59 14.61 -12.65 -2.07
CA SER A 59 13.44 -13.39 -2.51
C SER A 59 12.43 -13.51 -1.37
N PHE A 60 11.15 -13.39 -1.70
CA PHE A 60 10.06 -13.45 -0.73
C PHE A 60 9.08 -14.55 -1.10
N VAL A 61 8.68 -15.34 -0.11
CA VAL A 61 7.65 -16.37 -0.28
C VAL A 61 6.25 -15.80 -0.03
N ASN A 62 5.23 -16.59 -0.38
CA ASN A 62 3.82 -16.21 -0.19
C ASN A 62 3.32 -16.50 1.23
N GLU A 63 4.11 -16.12 2.23
CA GLU A 63 3.82 -16.37 3.64
C GLU A 63 3.96 -15.09 4.44
N VAL A 64 3.11 -14.94 5.45
CA VAL A 64 3.16 -13.82 6.41
C VAL A 64 4.17 -14.16 7.48
N GLU A 65 5.06 -13.23 7.79
CA GLU A 65 5.99 -13.33 8.91
C GLU A 65 5.22 -13.43 10.23
N ASP A 66 5.48 -14.47 11.02
CA ASP A 66 4.74 -14.79 12.24
C ASP A 66 4.99 -13.77 13.36
N LYS A 67 6.13 -13.10 13.32
CA LYS A 67 6.42 -11.97 14.22
C LYS A 67 5.76 -10.73 13.62
N ASP A 68 5.12 -9.90 14.43
CA ASP A 68 4.53 -8.60 14.04
C ASP A 68 5.60 -7.56 13.60
N ILE A 69 6.50 -7.97 12.70
CA ILE A 69 7.67 -7.24 12.22
C ILE A 69 7.38 -6.79 10.80
N LEU A 70 7.48 -5.48 10.59
CA LEU A 70 7.54 -4.89 9.26
C LEU A 70 9.00 -4.75 8.84
N ARG A 71 9.28 -5.11 7.59
CA ARG A 71 10.56 -4.87 6.94
C ARG A 71 10.42 -3.73 5.95
N PHE A 72 11.43 -2.87 5.90
CA PHE A 72 11.43 -1.65 5.10
C PHE A 72 12.51 -1.74 4.04
N PHE A 73 12.20 -1.34 2.82
CA PHE A 73 13.11 -1.39 1.69
C PHE A 73 13.06 -0.10 0.90
N ASP A 74 14.19 0.27 0.32
CA ASP A 74 14.18 1.04 -0.91
C ASP A 74 14.07 0.06 -2.09
N ALA A 75 13.33 0.43 -3.12
CA ALA A 75 13.25 -0.33 -4.35
C ALA A 75 13.51 0.58 -5.53
N CYS A 76 14.36 0.11 -6.43
CA CYS A 76 14.72 0.79 -7.65
C CYS A 76 14.53 -0.13 -8.86
N ASN A 77 13.65 0.26 -9.78
CA ASN A 77 13.54 -0.37 -11.10
C ASN A 77 14.45 0.39 -12.08
N THR A 78 15.51 -0.26 -12.52
CA THR A 78 16.54 0.34 -13.38
C THR A 78 16.28 0.16 -14.88
N ASP A 79 15.70 -0.97 -15.31
CA ASP A 79 15.59 -1.32 -16.75
C ASP A 79 14.41 -2.27 -17.09
N GLN A 80 13.19 -1.98 -16.61
CA GLN A 80 11.94 -2.75 -16.83
C GLN A 80 11.95 -4.25 -16.45
N SER A 81 13.10 -4.82 -16.07
CA SER A 81 13.30 -6.28 -15.93
C SER A 81 14.04 -6.68 -14.66
N SER A 82 14.61 -5.74 -13.90
CA SER A 82 15.24 -6.02 -12.62
C SER A 82 14.94 -4.95 -11.59
N ILE A 83 14.41 -5.41 -10.45
CA ILE A 83 14.18 -4.58 -9.27
C ILE A 83 15.37 -4.77 -8.34
N ARG A 84 16.07 -3.69 -8.03
CA ARG A 84 17.06 -3.66 -6.96
C ARG A 84 16.33 -3.30 -5.68
N ILE A 85 16.53 -4.08 -4.63
CA ILE A 85 15.95 -3.84 -3.31
C ILE A 85 17.05 -3.83 -2.27
N ASN A 86 17.07 -2.80 -1.43
CA ASN A 86 17.95 -2.77 -0.27
C ASN A 86 17.09 -2.62 0.98
N GLU A 87 17.28 -3.52 1.93
CA GLU A 87 16.66 -3.41 3.24
C GLU A 87 17.23 -2.18 3.95
N ILE A 88 16.35 -1.33 4.47
CA ILE A 88 16.72 -0.10 5.17
C ILE A 88 16.15 -0.12 6.59
N ALA A 89 16.86 0.52 7.51
CA ALA A 89 16.36 0.69 8.87
C ALA A 89 15.14 1.62 8.89
N LEU A 90 14.26 1.45 9.88
CA LEU A 90 13.08 2.31 10.08
C LEU A 90 13.43 3.80 10.09
N ASN A 91 14.55 4.19 10.71
CA ASN A 91 14.98 5.60 10.73
C ASN A 91 15.34 6.11 9.32
N ALA A 92 16.01 5.28 8.50
CA ALA A 92 16.31 5.64 7.12
C ALA A 92 15.03 5.74 6.27
N PHE A 93 14.05 4.84 6.50
CA PHE A 93 12.74 4.91 5.87
C PHE A 93 12.00 6.22 6.22
N LYS A 94 11.97 6.60 7.52
CA LYS A 94 11.43 7.89 7.97
C LYS A 94 12.13 9.07 7.28
N SER A 95 13.46 9.06 7.28
CA SER A 95 14.26 10.13 6.67
C SER A 95 14.01 10.26 5.17
N GLU A 96 13.86 9.15 4.43
CA GLU A 96 13.53 9.20 3.01
C GLU A 96 12.17 9.88 2.79
N ILE A 97 11.16 9.58 3.62
CA ILE A 97 9.84 10.24 3.55
C ILE A 97 9.99 11.74 3.77
N LEU A 98 10.62 12.15 4.86
CA LEU A 98 10.75 13.56 5.26
C LEU A 98 11.69 14.37 4.37
N SER A 99 12.52 13.71 3.55
CA SER A 99 13.46 14.37 2.64
C SER A 99 12.86 14.78 1.29
N LYS A 100 11.70 14.22 0.91
CA LYS A 100 11.09 14.48 -0.41
C LYS A 100 9.81 15.28 -0.28
N GLN A 101 9.76 16.38 -1.02
CA GLN A 101 8.54 17.14 -1.22
C GLN A 101 7.58 16.40 -2.16
N GLY A 102 6.30 16.76 -2.11
CA GLY A 102 5.22 16.19 -2.89
C GLY A 102 4.31 15.26 -2.08
N ASN A 103 3.17 14.94 -2.69
CA ASN A 103 2.19 14.06 -2.08
C ASN A 103 2.70 12.62 -2.02
N TRP A 104 2.41 11.96 -0.91
CA TRP A 104 2.71 10.57 -0.62
C TRP A 104 1.45 9.70 -0.72
N LEU A 105 1.59 8.57 -1.38
CA LEU A 105 0.56 7.55 -1.52
C LEU A 105 1.05 6.24 -0.92
N VAL A 106 0.33 5.74 0.08
CA VAL A 106 0.47 4.37 0.57
C VAL A 106 -0.39 3.48 -0.31
N PHE A 107 0.25 2.63 -1.11
CA PHE A 107 -0.42 1.71 -2.02
C PHE A 107 -0.50 0.31 -1.42
N VAL A 108 -1.72 -0.19 -1.26
CA VAL A 108 -2.02 -1.58 -0.87
C VAL A 108 -2.57 -2.33 -2.08
N HIS A 109 -1.76 -3.23 -2.62
CA HIS A 109 -2.14 -4.00 -3.80
C HIS A 109 -3.23 -5.05 -3.50
N GLY A 110 -3.81 -5.61 -4.57
CA GLY A 110 -4.84 -6.64 -4.51
C GLY A 110 -4.31 -8.08 -4.47
N ASP A 111 -5.18 -9.02 -4.81
CA ASP A 111 -4.83 -10.43 -4.96
C ASP A 111 -3.84 -10.66 -6.11
N ALA A 112 -3.19 -11.83 -6.10
CA ALA A 112 -2.38 -12.36 -7.18
C ALA A 112 -1.20 -11.46 -7.59
N LYS A 113 -0.53 -10.85 -6.60
CA LYS A 113 0.72 -10.12 -6.80
C LYS A 113 1.88 -10.77 -6.02
N THR A 114 2.98 -11.04 -6.70
CA THR A 114 4.29 -11.29 -6.08
C THR A 114 4.85 -9.98 -5.52
N PHE A 115 5.95 -10.06 -4.75
CA PHE A 115 6.63 -8.86 -4.26
C PHE A 115 7.04 -7.93 -5.41
N ASP A 116 7.69 -8.48 -6.43
CA ASP A 116 8.16 -7.71 -7.59
C ASP A 116 7.01 -7.05 -8.35
N GLU A 117 5.93 -7.81 -8.61
CA GLU A 117 4.74 -7.27 -9.29
C GLU A 117 4.05 -6.16 -8.47
N ALA A 118 4.12 -6.20 -7.14
CA ALA A 118 3.61 -5.13 -6.29
C ALA A 118 4.46 -3.85 -6.41
N VAL A 119 5.78 -4.00 -6.43
CA VAL A 119 6.72 -2.89 -6.65
C VAL A 119 6.53 -2.27 -8.03
N LEU A 120 6.41 -3.08 -9.08
CA LEU A 120 6.16 -2.59 -10.45
C LEU A 120 4.85 -1.80 -10.53
N SER A 121 3.76 -2.29 -9.92
CA SER A 121 2.52 -1.52 -9.85
C SER A 121 2.66 -0.21 -9.07
N GLY A 122 3.51 -0.16 -8.04
CA GLY A 122 3.87 1.10 -7.37
C GLY A 122 4.62 2.06 -8.30
N CYS A 123 5.51 1.56 -9.15
CA CYS A 123 6.20 2.36 -10.16
C CYS A 123 5.26 2.91 -11.23
N GLU A 124 4.31 2.09 -11.71
CA GLU A 124 3.27 2.53 -12.64
C GLU A 124 2.44 3.67 -12.04
N ILE A 125 1.97 3.50 -10.78
CA ILE A 125 1.22 4.54 -10.06
C ILE A 125 2.04 5.83 -9.93
N ARG A 126 3.31 5.74 -9.52
CA ARG A 126 4.19 6.90 -9.45
C ARG A 126 4.30 7.60 -10.79
N SER A 127 4.52 6.85 -11.87
CA SER A 127 4.70 7.41 -13.22
C SER A 127 3.44 8.09 -13.73
N ILE A 128 2.27 7.50 -13.49
CA ILE A 128 0.98 8.02 -13.98
C ILE A 128 0.55 9.26 -13.20
N TYR A 129 0.69 9.25 -11.87
CA TYR A 129 0.13 10.29 -11.01
C TYR A 129 1.16 11.29 -10.48
N ASN A 130 2.46 11.10 -10.79
CA ASN A 130 3.56 11.92 -10.32
C ASN A 130 3.56 12.14 -8.79
N VAL A 131 3.42 11.04 -8.04
CA VAL A 131 3.40 11.05 -6.56
C VAL A 131 4.51 10.18 -5.97
N ASN A 132 4.93 10.48 -4.75
CA ASN A 132 5.78 9.59 -3.96
C ASN A 132 4.95 8.37 -3.53
N VAL A 133 5.52 7.16 -3.60
CA VAL A 133 4.78 5.92 -3.31
C VAL A 133 5.49 5.10 -2.23
N VAL A 134 4.71 4.67 -1.24
CA VAL A 134 5.04 3.60 -0.30
C VAL A 134 4.18 2.39 -0.65
N VAL A 135 4.78 1.28 -1.07
CA VAL A 135 4.05 0.05 -1.39
C VAL A 135 3.98 -0.84 -0.15
N PHE A 136 2.78 -1.26 0.26
CA PHE A 136 2.62 -2.36 1.22
C PHE A 136 2.52 -3.69 0.44
N ALA A 137 3.64 -4.39 0.33
CA ALA A 137 3.78 -5.62 -0.45
C ALA A 137 3.48 -6.87 0.41
N TRP A 138 2.20 -7.21 0.60
CA TRP A 138 1.75 -8.33 1.44
C TRP A 138 1.62 -9.64 0.63
N PRO A 139 1.68 -10.85 1.24
CA PRO A 139 1.67 -12.12 0.53
C PRO A 139 0.30 -12.45 -0.09
N SER A 140 0.14 -12.17 -1.39
CA SER A 140 -1.12 -12.42 -2.14
C SER A 140 -0.97 -13.31 -3.39
N LYS A 141 0.20 -13.91 -3.62
CA LYS A 141 0.43 -14.80 -4.77
C LYS A 141 1.42 -15.87 -4.46
N ASP A 142 0.94 -17.10 -4.55
CA ASP A 142 1.76 -18.28 -4.67
C ASP A 142 2.10 -18.49 -6.16
N LYS A 143 3.36 -18.78 -6.49
CA LYS A 143 3.76 -19.02 -7.89
C LYS A 143 3.23 -20.35 -8.44
N ILE A 144 2.84 -21.27 -7.56
CA ILE A 144 2.43 -22.64 -7.87
C ILE A 144 0.89 -22.76 -7.85
N ILE A 145 0.21 -22.03 -6.97
CA ILE A 145 -1.23 -22.12 -6.77
C ILE A 145 -1.94 -21.02 -7.56
N ASN A 146 -2.84 -21.40 -8.47
CA ASN A 146 -3.62 -20.46 -9.30
C ASN A 146 -5.12 -20.43 -8.96
N GLY A 147 -5.81 -19.37 -9.39
CA GLY A 147 -7.27 -19.26 -9.35
C GLY A 147 -7.86 -19.17 -7.94
N TYR A 148 -9.01 -19.81 -7.72
CA TYR A 148 -9.77 -19.73 -6.46
C TYR A 148 -8.98 -20.16 -5.22
N LYS A 149 -8.06 -21.11 -5.35
CA LYS A 149 -7.21 -21.55 -4.24
C LYS A 149 -6.26 -20.43 -3.80
N ASN A 150 -5.66 -19.70 -4.75
CA ASN A 150 -4.84 -18.53 -4.44
C ASN A 150 -5.66 -17.47 -3.71
N PHE A 151 -6.84 -17.14 -4.23
CA PHE A 151 -7.72 -16.14 -3.63
C PHE A 151 -8.10 -16.47 -2.18
N SER A 152 -8.38 -17.74 -1.88
CA SER A 152 -8.65 -18.19 -0.50
C SER A 152 -7.42 -18.06 0.39
N THR A 153 -6.23 -18.41 -0.10
CA THR A 153 -4.96 -18.21 0.62
C THR A 153 -4.70 -16.74 0.89
N SER A 154 -4.89 -15.87 -0.11
CA SER A 154 -4.72 -14.43 0.04
C SER A 154 -5.66 -13.82 1.06
N LYS A 155 -6.93 -14.27 1.13
CA LYS A 155 -7.85 -13.85 2.21
C LYS A 155 -7.31 -14.20 3.59
N LYS A 156 -6.82 -15.43 3.79
CA LYS A 156 -6.20 -15.85 5.06
C LYS A 156 -4.95 -15.04 5.37
N ASN A 157 -4.16 -14.71 4.35
CA ASN A 157 -2.98 -13.87 4.50
C ASN A 157 -3.34 -12.44 4.91
N VAL A 158 -4.46 -11.87 4.43
CA VAL A 158 -4.96 -10.58 4.96
C VAL A 158 -5.29 -10.70 6.46
N GLU A 159 -5.97 -11.76 6.87
CA GLU A 159 -6.31 -11.98 8.29
C GLU A 159 -5.06 -12.08 9.16
N LYS A 160 -4.02 -12.78 8.69
CA LYS A 160 -2.73 -12.87 9.37
C LYS A 160 -1.97 -11.54 9.38
N SER A 161 -2.11 -10.75 8.31
CA SER A 161 -1.36 -9.50 8.10
C SER A 161 -2.01 -8.29 8.77
N ILE A 162 -3.19 -8.41 9.36
CA ILE A 162 -3.97 -7.25 9.81
C ILE A 162 -3.25 -6.45 10.89
N TYR A 163 -2.53 -7.12 11.79
CA TYR A 163 -1.76 -6.46 12.85
C TYR A 163 -0.52 -5.76 12.28
N HIS A 164 0.18 -6.37 11.31
CA HIS A 164 1.27 -5.71 10.58
C HIS A 164 0.78 -4.45 9.86
N PHE A 165 -0.35 -4.55 9.16
CA PHE A 165 -0.93 -3.41 8.44
C PHE A 165 -1.35 -2.31 9.42
N ASN A 166 -2.00 -2.66 10.53
CA ASN A 166 -2.33 -1.70 11.59
C ASN A 166 -1.08 -1.01 12.15
N SER A 167 0.01 -1.75 12.40
CA SER A 167 1.29 -1.17 12.84
C SER A 167 1.84 -0.17 11.81
N LEU A 168 1.72 -0.44 10.51
CA LEU A 168 2.09 0.51 9.45
C LEU A 168 1.23 1.79 9.52
N ILE A 169 -0.09 1.65 9.65
CA ILE A 169 -1.01 2.80 9.75
C ILE A 169 -0.72 3.65 11.00
N CYS A 170 -0.55 3.02 12.15
CA CYS A 170 -0.19 3.71 13.40
C CYS A 170 1.16 4.43 13.28
N PHE A 171 2.15 3.79 12.68
CA PHE A 171 3.45 4.40 12.43
C PHE A 171 3.35 5.65 11.53
N LEU A 172 2.61 5.55 10.41
CA LEU A 172 2.43 6.66 9.49
C LEU A 172 1.62 7.81 10.12
N LYS A 173 0.63 7.49 10.95
CA LYS A 173 -0.10 8.45 11.76
C LYS A 173 0.85 9.21 12.67
N GLN A 174 1.64 8.48 13.46
CA GLN A 174 2.61 9.08 14.38
C GLN A 174 3.63 9.94 13.62
N LEU A 175 4.14 9.46 12.48
CA LEU A 175 5.07 10.22 11.65
C LEU A 175 4.46 11.57 11.21
N ARG A 176 3.17 11.58 10.87
CA ARG A 176 2.46 12.81 10.49
C ARG A 176 2.27 13.77 11.66
N GLU A 177 1.86 13.25 12.82
CA GLU A 177 1.65 14.02 14.04
C GLU A 177 2.95 14.64 14.58
N GLU A 178 4.07 13.93 14.44
CA GLU A 178 5.40 14.40 14.88
C GLU A 178 6.03 15.42 13.91
N ASN A 179 5.51 15.56 12.68
CA ASN A 179 6.12 16.37 11.62
C ASN A 179 5.09 17.24 10.90
N THR A 180 4.23 17.94 11.67
CA THR A 180 3.09 18.70 11.12
C THR A 180 3.49 19.71 10.04
N GLU A 181 4.56 20.47 10.24
CA GLU A 181 5.06 21.47 9.27
C GLU A 181 5.39 20.83 7.91
N PHE A 182 5.94 19.61 7.91
CA PHE A 182 6.21 18.87 6.68
C PHE A 182 4.90 18.47 6.00
N PHE A 183 3.95 17.88 6.74
CA PHE A 183 2.71 17.35 6.18
C PHE A 183 1.61 18.41 5.93
N GLU A 184 1.84 19.67 6.29
CA GLU A 184 0.99 20.80 5.87
C GLU A 184 1.00 20.98 4.35
N ASN A 185 2.17 20.77 3.72
CA ASN A 185 2.35 20.95 2.27
C ASN A 185 2.57 19.63 1.53
N ASN A 186 2.63 18.51 2.25
CA ASN A 186 2.87 17.17 1.70
C ASN A 186 1.74 16.24 2.14
N GLY A 187 0.77 15.98 1.26
CA GLY A 187 -0.35 15.10 1.57
C GLY A 187 0.09 13.65 1.78
N LEU A 188 -0.62 12.91 2.64
CA LEU A 188 -0.44 11.48 2.84
C LEU A 188 -1.79 10.76 2.67
N SER A 189 -1.88 9.93 1.64
CA SER A 189 -3.12 9.24 1.23
C SER A 189 -2.93 7.72 1.22
N LEU A 190 -4.03 6.97 1.37
CA LEU A 190 -4.03 5.51 1.30
C LEU A 190 -4.90 5.06 0.13
N PHE A 191 -4.34 4.20 -0.70
CA PHE A 191 -5.03 3.61 -1.83
C PHE A 191 -5.04 2.10 -1.69
N LEU A 192 -6.24 1.54 -1.57
CA LEU A 192 -6.45 0.09 -1.47
C LEU A 192 -7.09 -0.43 -2.75
N HIS A 193 -6.48 -1.44 -3.34
CA HIS A 193 -6.93 -2.03 -4.60
C HIS A 193 -7.49 -3.44 -4.43
N SER A 194 -8.69 -3.70 -4.97
CA SER A 194 -9.30 -5.04 -5.04
C SER A 194 -9.31 -5.75 -3.66
N LEU A 195 -8.68 -6.92 -3.50
CA LEU A 195 -8.62 -7.64 -2.23
C LEU A 195 -7.88 -6.85 -1.12
N GLY A 196 -7.07 -5.86 -1.46
CA GLY A 196 -6.47 -4.94 -0.49
C GLY A 196 -7.51 -4.18 0.33
N ASN A 197 -8.72 -3.94 -0.20
CA ASN A 197 -9.81 -3.32 0.55
C ASN A 197 -10.23 -4.13 1.80
N LEU A 198 -9.94 -5.44 1.82
CA LEU A 198 -10.24 -6.31 2.96
C LEU A 198 -9.48 -5.88 4.22
N TYR A 199 -8.31 -5.24 4.09
CA TYR A 199 -7.59 -4.68 5.24
C TYR A 199 -8.43 -3.62 5.96
N LEU A 200 -8.99 -2.66 5.21
CA LEU A 200 -9.84 -1.62 5.80
C LEU A 200 -11.09 -2.22 6.45
N GLN A 201 -11.75 -3.16 5.76
CA GLN A 201 -12.90 -3.85 6.31
C GLN A 201 -12.54 -4.54 7.64
N LYS A 202 -11.41 -5.24 7.71
CA LYS A 202 -10.95 -5.93 8.91
C LYS A 202 -10.58 -4.97 10.03
N MET A 203 -9.93 -3.84 9.72
CA MET A 203 -9.64 -2.81 10.73
C MET A 203 -10.93 -2.26 11.35
N VAL A 204 -11.97 -2.02 10.55
CA VAL A 204 -13.29 -1.58 11.05
C VAL A 204 -13.95 -2.69 11.89
N GLU A 205 -13.94 -3.94 11.42
CA GLU A 205 -14.52 -5.08 12.15
C GLU A 205 -13.87 -5.31 13.52
N LEU A 206 -12.57 -5.04 13.62
CA LEU A 206 -11.76 -5.24 14.82
C LEU A 206 -11.61 -3.98 15.68
N ASN A 207 -12.28 -2.87 15.33
CA ASN A 207 -12.13 -1.56 15.98
C ASN A 207 -10.66 -1.09 16.08
N MET A 208 -9.88 -1.33 15.03
CA MET A 208 -8.48 -0.90 14.90
C MET A 208 -8.34 0.43 14.15
N MET A 209 -9.44 1.04 13.73
CA MET A 209 -9.39 2.34 13.05
C MET A 209 -8.85 3.41 14.02
N PRO A 210 -7.90 4.26 13.58
CA PRO A 210 -7.45 5.36 14.41
C PRO A 210 -8.62 6.33 14.67
N GLU A 211 -8.70 6.86 15.90
CA GLU A 211 -9.82 7.71 16.37
C GLU A 211 -10.04 9.00 15.57
N SER A 212 -9.09 9.41 14.73
CA SER A 212 -9.20 10.62 13.92
C SER A 212 -9.12 10.29 12.42
N PRO A 213 -10.23 10.45 11.66
CA PRO A 213 -10.28 10.17 10.23
C PRO A 213 -9.62 11.25 9.35
N SER A 214 -9.12 12.35 9.92
CA SER A 214 -8.39 13.41 9.17
C SER A 214 -7.05 12.94 8.57
N LEU A 215 -6.63 11.74 8.92
CA LEU A 215 -5.28 11.25 8.71
C LEU A 215 -5.01 10.68 7.33
N ILE A 216 -6.03 10.22 6.61
CA ILE A 216 -5.84 9.45 5.38
C ILE A 216 -7.04 9.64 4.46
N LEU A 217 -6.85 10.26 3.28
CA LEU A 217 -7.81 10.12 2.19
C LEU A 217 -7.76 8.67 1.71
N ILE A 218 -8.84 7.92 1.96
CA ILE A 218 -8.96 6.52 1.55
C ILE A 218 -9.60 6.48 0.17
N ILE A 219 -8.83 6.02 -0.81
CA ILE A 219 -9.32 5.76 -2.16
C ILE A 219 -9.51 4.25 -2.32
N LEU A 220 -10.77 3.84 -2.53
CA LEU A 220 -11.15 2.44 -2.73
C LEU A 220 -11.43 2.20 -4.21
N LEU A 221 -10.78 1.20 -4.81
CA LEU A 221 -11.22 0.65 -6.10
C LEU A 221 -11.99 -0.64 -5.86
N LEU A 222 -13.30 -0.57 -6.08
CA LEU A 222 -14.19 -1.72 -6.06
C LEU A 222 -14.06 -2.47 -7.39
N MET A 223 -13.61 -3.72 -7.35
CA MET A 223 -14.02 -4.68 -8.37
C MET A 223 -15.34 -5.31 -7.92
N PRO A 224 -16.31 -5.51 -8.82
CA PRO A 224 -17.47 -6.32 -8.49
C PRO A 224 -16.98 -7.72 -8.11
N LEU A 225 -17.21 -8.11 -6.86
CA LEU A 225 -17.07 -9.50 -6.44
C LEU A 225 -18.15 -10.27 -7.22
N GLN A 226 -17.73 -10.96 -8.29
CA GLN A 226 -18.57 -11.91 -9.02
C GLN A 226 -18.79 -13.18 -8.19
#